data_AF-A0A378WHJ3-F1
#
_entry.id   AF-A0A378WHJ3-F1
#
_cell.length_a   1.000
_cell.length_b   1.000
_cell.length_c   1.000
_cell.angle_alpha   90.00
_cell.angle_beta   90.00
_cell.angle_gamma   90.00
#
_symmetry.space_group_name_H-M   'P 1'
#
loop_
_entity.id
_entity.type
_entity.pdbx_description
1 polymer ?
#
loop_
_entity_poly.entity_id
_entity_poly.type
_entity_poly.pdbx_seq_one_letter_code
_entity_poly.pdbx_strand_id
1 'polypeptide(L)'
;MSTKQWLGINGAESRNADNNTFDTSDGLLKFTGQVAEQTDRIEIHIYYSDTGKNNQIIERHLQKSFIPINQDGTFTAEMNIKPSFSGDIRAELKAFGTQGNVTTTQMNGHLDGNEQKIDIVSDSGVIKDNEYAWHSYSNNLEIKGKVEAGSQSVLISDGYEKPNHNMKHITHLIDEEGNFSYKLDNLSHGNHVISVASIDADGNFASNLFHISVGRKPGGVIMIDGDENVWTTKGKEISGSLFDNLYPDSRAASPQVISFSVDGQYVRAGESIDIDDVGTIKIENNRYTFTPLADFTGRVPDITYHSSTHLIPGIRSTFPRKPDYDDSVLSIRVNDTADNPYEYRLEAGDNTRGKNAELQGNMGKDVLIGDMRNSAELDVNGEKITYTVKATHDTLEGNNGNDILFGDNISTAELDFTAEDGSDAFHALQAYVGEHLGSTSSPAVRHFIEENWAQLLDRSDNGGNDTLRGEAGNDILIGGAGDDYLFGGTGKDSYVFVTNSDSGHDTIVNFDFDQDKLVFTELLDFDQHFLEWDQQKHVLSFRGEEDGHTYQNSITFKGIKSDVTLDDILKVQEILG
;
A
#
# COMPACT_ATOMS: atom_id res chain seq x y z
N MET A 1 -16.82 64.10 13.21
CA MET A 1 -17.17 62.76 13.76
C MET A 1 -17.74 62.96 15.16
N SER A 2 -18.77 62.20 15.54
CA SER A 2 -19.40 62.32 16.87
C SER A 2 -18.40 61.94 17.96
N THR A 3 -18.13 62.84 18.92
CA THR A 3 -17.32 62.51 20.11
C THR A 3 -18.05 61.59 21.09
N LYS A 4 -19.36 61.38 20.88
CA LYS A 4 -20.25 60.68 21.82
C LYS A 4 -20.61 59.26 21.40
N GLN A 5 -20.30 58.85 20.17
CA GLN A 5 -20.52 57.48 19.72
C GLN A 5 -19.41 57.00 18.79
N TRP A 6 -18.71 55.95 19.20
CA TRP A 6 -17.60 55.34 18.46
C TRP A 6 -17.47 53.86 18.83
N LEU A 7 -16.87 53.10 17.92
CA LEU A 7 -16.61 51.67 18.04
C LEU A 7 -15.10 51.45 17.91
N GLY A 8 -14.52 50.64 18.79
CA GLY A 8 -13.16 50.15 18.67
C GLY A 8 -13.12 48.63 18.63
N ILE A 9 -12.16 48.10 17.87
CA ILE A 9 -11.97 46.66 17.65
C ILE A 9 -10.48 46.39 17.68
N ASN A 10 -10.03 45.53 18.60
CA ASN A 10 -8.62 45.14 18.77
C ASN A 10 -7.63 46.33 18.80
N GLY A 11 -8.06 47.46 19.38
CA GLY A 11 -7.24 48.67 19.54
C GLY A 11 -7.37 49.70 18.41
N ALA A 12 -8.00 49.36 17.29
CA ALA A 12 -8.41 50.31 16.27
C ALA A 12 -9.72 51.01 16.69
N GLU A 13 -9.95 52.24 16.22
CA GLU A 13 -11.12 53.05 16.60
C GLU A 13 -11.76 53.76 15.41
N SER A 14 -13.08 53.62 15.24
CA SER A 14 -13.87 54.21 14.14
C SER A 14 -13.81 55.74 14.06
N ARG A 15 -13.37 56.42 15.12
CA ARG A 15 -13.22 57.89 15.19
C ARG A 15 -11.82 58.38 14.85
N ASN A 16 -10.83 57.49 14.83
CA ASN A 16 -9.45 57.82 14.50
C ASN A 16 -9.27 57.68 12.98
N ALA A 17 -9.10 58.79 12.28
CA ALA A 17 -8.97 58.78 10.82
C ALA A 17 -7.76 57.97 10.32
N ASP A 18 -6.73 57.82 11.14
CA ASP A 18 -5.51 57.07 10.82
C ASP A 18 -5.60 55.59 11.23
N ASN A 19 -6.68 55.19 11.92
CA ASN A 19 -6.84 53.85 12.51
C ASN A 19 -8.33 53.44 12.62
N ASN A 20 -9.10 53.70 11.56
CA ASN A 20 -10.54 53.39 11.50
C ASN A 20 -10.84 52.04 10.82
N THR A 21 -9.81 51.25 10.52
CA THR A 21 -9.88 49.85 10.11
C THR A 21 -9.06 49.00 11.08
N PHE A 22 -9.39 47.72 11.21
CA PHE A 22 -8.61 46.79 12.06
C PHE A 22 -8.07 45.63 11.24
N ASP A 23 -6.84 45.24 11.51
CA ASP A 23 -6.25 43.99 11.02
C ASP A 23 -5.93 43.13 12.24
N THR A 24 -6.29 41.85 12.19
CA THR A 24 -6.07 40.92 13.30
C THR A 24 -5.81 39.54 12.75
N SER A 25 -4.99 38.76 13.44
CA SER A 25 -4.83 37.33 13.17
C SER A 25 -5.57 36.45 14.19
N ASP A 26 -6.05 37.04 15.30
CA ASP A 26 -6.85 36.33 16.30
C ASP A 26 -8.35 36.38 15.95
N GLY A 27 -9.00 35.20 15.92
CA GLY A 27 -10.45 35.06 15.76
C GLY A 27 -11.29 35.67 16.89
N LEU A 28 -10.69 35.98 18.04
CA LEU A 28 -11.33 36.72 19.14
C LEU A 28 -11.29 38.24 18.86
N LEU A 29 -12.45 38.81 18.54
CA LEU A 29 -12.61 40.25 18.40
C LEU A 29 -13.02 40.89 19.73
N LYS A 30 -12.18 41.79 20.24
CA LYS A 30 -12.42 42.61 21.43
C LYS A 30 -12.97 43.96 21.03
N PHE A 31 -14.24 44.18 21.36
CA PHE A 31 -14.96 45.41 21.11
C PHE A 31 -14.87 46.33 22.32
N THR A 32 -14.55 47.58 22.06
CA THR A 32 -14.68 48.70 23.00
C THR A 32 -15.49 49.79 22.33
N GLY A 33 -16.05 50.71 23.10
CA GLY A 33 -16.71 51.85 22.50
C GLY A 33 -17.43 52.70 23.50
N GLN A 34 -18.10 53.71 22.96
CA GLN A 34 -18.96 54.58 23.73
C GLN A 34 -20.22 54.86 22.91
N VAL A 35 -21.35 55.00 23.60
CA VAL A 35 -22.64 55.40 23.04
C VAL A 35 -23.20 56.59 23.81
N ALA A 36 -24.24 57.22 23.27
CA ALA A 36 -24.86 58.37 23.92
C ALA A 36 -25.50 58.00 25.26
N GLU A 37 -25.52 58.94 26.22
CA GLU A 37 -26.08 58.76 27.58
C GLU A 37 -27.56 58.31 27.62
N GLN A 38 -28.31 58.51 26.53
CA GLN A 38 -29.72 58.12 26.41
C GLN A 38 -29.92 56.81 25.64
N THR A 39 -28.97 55.88 25.73
CA THR A 39 -29.01 54.56 25.07
C THR A 39 -29.55 53.50 26.04
N ASP A 40 -30.64 52.83 25.66
CA ASP A 40 -31.26 51.75 26.45
C ASP A 40 -30.49 50.43 26.31
N ARG A 41 -30.04 50.13 25.08
CA ARG A 41 -29.32 48.90 24.76
C ARG A 41 -28.44 49.08 23.54
N ILE A 42 -27.43 48.23 23.42
CA ILE A 42 -26.59 48.12 22.24
C ILE A 42 -26.56 46.67 21.73
N GLU A 43 -26.34 46.54 20.43
CA GLU A 43 -26.13 45.28 19.73
C GLU A 43 -24.88 45.41 18.86
N ILE A 44 -24.05 44.37 18.82
CA ILE A 44 -22.92 44.27 17.88
C ILE A 44 -23.26 43.19 16.85
N HIS A 45 -23.12 43.55 15.58
CA HIS A 45 -23.31 42.67 14.45
C HIS A 45 -21.98 42.52 13.69
N ILE A 46 -21.62 41.30 13.33
CA ILE A 46 -20.46 41.01 12.49
C ILE A 46 -20.96 40.33 11.23
N TYR A 47 -20.51 40.82 10.08
CA TYR A 47 -20.77 40.25 8.77
C TYR A 47 -19.44 39.89 8.11
N TYR A 48 -19.35 38.68 7.57
CA TYR A 48 -18.20 38.19 6.83
C TYR A 48 -18.66 37.14 5.82
N SER A 49 -17.88 36.89 4.76
CA SER A 49 -18.24 35.94 3.71
C SER A 49 -17.36 34.71 3.81
N ASP A 50 -17.94 33.57 4.16
CA ASP A 50 -17.26 32.29 4.32
C ASP A 50 -17.51 31.41 3.09
N THR A 51 -16.58 30.51 2.76
CA THR A 51 -16.78 29.58 1.65
C THR A 51 -17.52 28.35 2.15
N GLY A 52 -18.78 28.22 1.74
CA GLY A 52 -19.64 27.08 2.01
C GLY A 52 -19.36 25.87 1.13
N LYS A 53 -20.13 24.80 1.36
CA LYS A 53 -20.11 23.56 0.57
C LYS A 53 -20.21 23.88 -0.93
N ASN A 54 -19.39 23.22 -1.76
CA ASN A 54 -19.32 23.39 -3.22
C ASN A 54 -18.83 24.78 -3.69
N ASN A 55 -17.93 25.42 -2.95
CA ASN A 55 -17.34 26.71 -3.31
C ASN A 55 -18.36 27.87 -3.39
N GLN A 56 -19.50 27.73 -2.70
CA GLN A 56 -20.51 28.79 -2.62
C GLN A 56 -20.11 29.83 -1.59
N ILE A 57 -20.16 31.11 -1.94
CA ILE A 57 -19.94 32.19 -0.97
C ILE A 57 -21.18 32.29 -0.06
N ILE A 58 -21.00 32.07 1.24
CA ILE A 58 -22.03 32.20 2.27
C ILE A 58 -21.76 33.45 3.09
N GLU A 59 -22.70 34.38 3.08
CA GLU A 59 -22.68 35.49 4.05
C GLU A 59 -23.03 34.97 5.45
N ARG A 60 -22.12 35.19 6.39
CA ARG A 60 -22.28 34.88 7.81
C ARG A 60 -22.66 36.15 8.56
N HIS A 61 -23.57 35.99 9.52
CA HIS A 61 -23.98 37.05 10.43
C HIS A 61 -23.91 36.55 11.87
N LEU A 62 -23.11 37.21 12.71
CA LEU A 62 -23.08 37.00 14.15
C LEU A 62 -23.68 38.23 14.85
N GLN A 63 -24.40 38.00 15.94
CA GLN A 63 -24.99 39.07 16.74
C GLN A 63 -24.75 38.82 18.22
N LYS A 64 -24.36 39.86 18.94
CA LYS A 64 -24.32 39.90 20.40
C LYS A 64 -25.21 41.03 20.91
N SER A 65 -26.18 40.65 21.73
CA SER A 65 -27.15 41.57 22.35
C SER A 65 -26.93 41.64 23.86
N PHE A 66 -27.60 42.57 24.54
CA PHE A 66 -27.55 42.74 26.00
C PHE A 66 -26.14 43.03 26.54
N ILE A 67 -25.33 43.77 25.79
CA ILE A 67 -24.01 44.18 26.23
C ILE A 67 -24.16 45.26 27.31
N PRO A 68 -23.56 45.08 28.51
CA PRO A 68 -23.63 46.07 29.57
C PRO A 68 -23.04 47.41 29.13
N ILE A 69 -23.75 48.49 29.46
CA ILE A 69 -23.31 49.87 29.21
C ILE A 69 -23.02 50.50 30.57
N ASN A 70 -21.82 51.06 30.72
CA ASN A 70 -21.44 51.81 31.91
C ASN A 70 -22.20 53.13 31.99
N GLN A 71 -22.22 53.77 33.17
CA GLN A 71 -22.92 55.03 33.38
C GLN A 71 -22.43 56.17 32.46
N ASP A 72 -21.17 56.12 32.01
CA ASP A 72 -20.56 57.07 31.08
C ASP A 72 -20.79 56.73 29.60
N GLY A 73 -21.61 55.72 29.32
CA GLY A 73 -21.91 55.23 27.98
C GLY A 73 -20.86 54.30 27.39
N THR A 74 -19.78 53.98 28.12
CA THR A 74 -18.75 53.05 27.63
C THR A 74 -19.21 51.59 27.71
N PHE A 75 -18.67 50.74 26.84
CA PHE A 75 -18.93 49.31 26.88
C PHE A 75 -17.71 48.51 26.43
N THR A 76 -17.70 47.23 26.80
CA THR A 76 -16.77 46.23 26.26
C THR A 76 -17.54 44.96 25.90
N ALA A 77 -17.10 44.27 24.85
CA ALA A 77 -17.64 42.99 24.44
C ALA A 77 -16.59 42.15 23.71
N GLU A 78 -16.84 40.85 23.64
CA GLU A 78 -16.00 39.92 22.91
C GLU A 78 -16.87 39.03 22.02
N MET A 79 -16.44 38.76 20.79
CA MET A 79 -17.08 37.81 19.88
C MET A 79 -16.01 37.02 19.15
N ASN A 80 -16.23 35.72 18.98
CA ASN A 80 -15.34 34.85 18.23
C ASN A 80 -15.84 34.67 16.79
N ILE A 81 -14.92 34.78 15.85
CA ILE A 81 -15.05 34.32 14.48
C ILE A 81 -14.31 32.97 14.37
N LYS A 82 -14.71 32.13 13.41
CA LYS A 82 -14.06 30.83 13.17
C LYS A 82 -12.56 31.06 12.89
N PRO A 83 -11.63 30.40 13.61
CA PRO A 83 -10.19 30.61 13.42
C PRO A 83 -9.65 30.28 12.02
N SER A 84 -10.38 29.49 11.24
CA SER A 84 -10.03 29.14 9.85
C SER A 84 -10.57 30.13 8.81
N PHE A 85 -11.15 31.27 9.23
CA PHE A 85 -11.69 32.27 8.30
C PHE A 85 -10.62 33.33 8.05
N SER A 86 -10.31 33.57 6.78
CA SER A 86 -9.48 34.69 6.34
C SER A 86 -10.26 35.56 5.37
N GLY A 87 -10.22 36.86 5.56
CA GLY A 87 -10.91 37.82 4.72
C GLY A 87 -11.53 39.00 5.44
N ASP A 88 -12.30 39.76 4.67
CA ASP A 88 -12.87 41.03 5.12
C ASP A 88 -14.04 40.83 6.09
N ILE A 89 -14.05 41.66 7.13
CA ILE A 89 -15.07 41.71 8.18
C ILE A 89 -15.68 43.11 8.21
N ARG A 90 -17.01 43.15 8.30
CA ARG A 90 -17.76 44.35 8.64
C ARG A 90 -18.41 44.19 10.01
N ALA A 91 -18.07 45.07 10.95
CA ALA A 91 -18.72 45.16 12.24
C ALA A 91 -19.65 46.39 12.30
N GLU A 92 -20.83 46.21 12.90
CA GLU A 92 -21.79 47.28 13.17
C GLU A 92 -22.15 47.31 14.66
N LEU A 93 -21.98 48.46 15.28
CA LEU A 93 -22.55 48.79 16.59
C LEU A 93 -23.90 49.48 16.37
N LYS A 94 -24.99 48.87 16.82
CA LYS A 94 -26.33 49.47 16.84
C LYS A 94 -26.67 49.90 18.26
N ALA A 95 -26.90 51.20 18.45
CA ALA A 95 -27.32 51.77 19.73
C ALA A 95 -28.78 52.20 19.64
N PHE A 96 -29.60 51.74 20.58
CA PHE A 96 -31.04 52.00 20.63
C PHE A 96 -31.31 53.02 21.73
N GLY A 97 -31.76 54.20 21.36
CA GLY A 97 -32.07 55.29 22.28
C GLY A 97 -33.43 55.13 22.98
N THR A 98 -33.54 55.74 24.15
CA THR A 98 -34.77 55.84 24.98
C THR A 98 -36.01 56.37 24.24
N GLN A 99 -35.82 57.10 23.13
CA GLN A 99 -36.90 57.67 22.31
C GLN A 99 -37.19 56.82 21.05
N GLY A 100 -36.62 55.62 20.94
CA GLY A 100 -36.82 54.69 19.83
C GLY A 100 -35.94 54.94 18.60
N ASN A 101 -35.03 55.91 18.66
CA ASN A 101 -34.04 56.20 17.64
C ASN A 101 -32.90 55.16 17.65
N VAL A 102 -32.50 54.67 16.48
CA VAL A 102 -31.38 53.72 16.34
C VAL A 102 -30.24 54.40 15.59
N THR A 103 -29.05 54.36 16.16
CA THR A 103 -27.81 54.84 15.52
C THR A 103 -26.89 53.67 15.24
N THR A 104 -26.28 53.66 14.04
CA THR A 104 -25.35 52.61 13.62
C THR A 104 -23.96 53.19 13.39
N THR A 105 -22.96 52.61 14.03
CA THR A 105 -21.55 52.88 13.78
C THR A 105 -20.94 51.65 13.13
N GLN A 106 -20.33 51.82 11.96
CA GLN A 106 -19.69 50.73 11.22
C GLN A 106 -18.17 50.83 11.33
N MET A 107 -17.51 49.68 11.35
CA MET A 107 -16.07 49.55 11.20
C MET A 107 -15.76 48.33 10.31
N ASN A 108 -14.82 48.48 9.39
CA ASN A 108 -14.35 47.39 8.54
C ASN A 108 -12.98 46.93 9.00
N GLY A 109 -12.63 45.69 8.71
CA GLY A 109 -11.31 45.15 9.00
C GLY A 109 -11.04 43.88 8.21
N HIS A 110 -9.87 43.30 8.43
CA HIS A 110 -9.42 42.05 7.85
C HIS A 110 -9.03 41.09 8.97
N LEU A 111 -9.47 39.82 8.86
CA LEU A 111 -8.96 38.74 9.69
C LEU A 111 -8.05 37.88 8.82
N ASP A 112 -6.83 37.66 9.28
CA ASP A 112 -5.90 36.69 8.71
C ASP A 112 -5.94 35.43 9.57
N GLY A 113 -6.85 34.50 9.22
CA GLY A 113 -6.96 33.20 9.86
C GLY A 113 -6.16 32.12 9.12
N ASN A 114 -6.31 30.87 9.56
CA ASN A 114 -5.57 29.76 8.94
C ASN A 114 -6.21 29.33 7.59
N GLU A 115 -5.63 29.78 6.46
CA GLU A 115 -5.99 29.35 5.10
C GLU A 115 -5.36 28.00 4.70
N GLN A 116 -5.78 26.91 5.34
CA GLN A 116 -5.33 25.57 4.97
C GLN A 116 -6.04 25.05 3.69
N LYS A 117 -5.26 24.59 2.71
CA LYS A 117 -5.73 23.86 1.52
C LYS A 117 -5.15 22.45 1.52
N ILE A 118 -6.01 21.44 1.49
CA ILE A 118 -5.59 20.03 1.51
C ILE A 118 -6.28 19.30 0.37
N ASP A 119 -5.48 18.52 -0.37
CA ASP A 119 -5.90 17.57 -1.37
C ASP A 119 -5.37 16.19 -0.96
N ILE A 120 -6.25 15.22 -0.76
CA ILE A 120 -5.80 13.82 -0.65
C ILE A 120 -5.85 13.24 -2.06
N VAL A 121 -4.78 12.58 -2.50
CA VAL A 121 -4.61 12.11 -3.87
C VAL A 121 -4.39 10.60 -3.83
N SER A 122 -5.06 9.88 -4.72
CA SER A 122 -4.65 8.54 -5.11
C SER A 122 -4.66 8.40 -6.62
N ASP A 123 -4.31 7.21 -7.10
CA ASP A 123 -4.43 6.81 -8.51
C ASP A 123 -5.88 6.91 -9.02
N SER A 124 -6.85 6.93 -8.10
CA SER A 124 -8.28 7.07 -8.39
C SER A 124 -8.71 8.54 -8.53
N GLY A 125 -7.83 9.49 -8.26
CA GLY A 125 -8.05 10.94 -8.35
C GLY A 125 -7.85 11.68 -7.02
N VAL A 126 -8.27 12.93 -6.99
CA VAL A 126 -8.14 13.82 -5.82
C VAL A 126 -9.45 13.83 -5.01
N ILE A 127 -9.38 13.53 -3.71
CA ILE A 127 -10.44 13.78 -2.74
C ILE A 127 -10.59 15.28 -2.58
N LYS A 128 -11.80 15.78 -2.82
CA LYS A 128 -12.14 17.17 -2.52
C LYS A 128 -12.73 17.28 -1.12
N ASP A 129 -12.43 18.38 -0.45
CA ASP A 129 -13.05 18.73 0.82
C ASP A 129 -14.59 18.67 0.71
N ASN A 130 -15.25 17.94 1.62
CA ASN A 130 -16.68 17.62 1.68
C ASN A 130 -17.23 16.39 0.92
N GLU A 131 -16.39 15.51 0.36
CA GLU A 131 -16.86 14.19 -0.09
C GLU A 131 -16.94 13.21 1.10
N TYR A 132 -18.14 13.05 1.67
CA TYR A 132 -18.42 12.21 2.84
C TYR A 132 -18.17 10.70 2.64
N ALA A 133 -17.82 10.28 1.42
CA ALA A 133 -17.53 8.90 1.08
C ALA A 133 -16.70 8.91 -0.22
N TRP A 134 -15.40 9.15 -0.08
CA TRP A 134 -14.48 8.97 -1.20
C TRP A 134 -13.87 7.58 -1.20
N HIS A 135 -13.57 7.05 -2.38
CA HIS A 135 -13.07 5.70 -2.58
C HIS A 135 -11.78 5.70 -3.39
N SER A 136 -10.77 5.01 -2.87
CA SER A 136 -9.53 4.69 -3.58
C SER A 136 -9.50 3.21 -3.94
N TYR A 137 -9.09 2.89 -5.16
CA TYR A 137 -8.68 1.53 -5.54
C TYR A 137 -7.30 1.18 -4.97
N SER A 138 -6.47 2.20 -4.74
CA SER A 138 -5.12 2.06 -4.21
C SER A 138 -5.13 2.06 -2.68
N ASN A 139 -4.34 1.17 -2.10
CA ASN A 139 -4.00 1.17 -0.67
C ASN A 139 -2.91 2.19 -0.30
N ASN A 140 -2.40 2.90 -1.30
CA ASN A 140 -1.46 3.99 -1.15
C ASN A 140 -2.16 5.32 -1.46
N LEU A 141 -2.05 6.27 -0.55
CA LEU A 141 -2.59 7.61 -0.70
C LEU A 141 -1.49 8.64 -0.50
N GLU A 142 -1.60 9.77 -1.17
CA GLU A 142 -0.70 10.91 -0.99
C GLU A 142 -1.50 12.12 -0.52
N ILE A 143 -1.24 12.61 0.67
CA ILE A 143 -1.83 13.84 1.20
C ILE A 143 -0.96 15.00 0.76
N LYS A 144 -1.48 15.83 -0.14
CA LYS A 144 -0.86 17.09 -0.56
C LYS A 144 -1.58 18.24 0.10
N GLY A 145 -0.85 19.28 0.44
CA GLY A 145 -1.50 20.47 0.90
C GLY A 145 -0.60 21.68 0.94
N LYS A 146 -1.23 22.80 1.21
CA LYS A 146 -0.61 24.09 1.40
C LYS A 146 -1.18 24.74 2.65
N VAL A 147 -0.29 25.22 3.50
CA VAL A 147 -0.58 26.08 4.65
C VAL A 147 0.14 27.41 4.46
N GLU A 148 -0.01 28.34 5.41
CA GLU A 148 0.64 29.63 5.34
C GLU A 148 2.17 29.50 5.38
N ALA A 149 2.87 30.35 4.62
CA ALA A 149 4.33 30.41 4.63
C ALA A 149 4.83 30.79 6.04
N GLY A 150 5.80 30.04 6.56
CA GLY A 150 6.30 30.20 7.93
C GLY A 150 5.65 29.26 8.97
N SER A 151 4.64 28.48 8.59
CA SER A 151 4.10 27.38 9.42
C SER A 151 5.17 26.30 9.66
N GLN A 152 5.26 25.77 10.89
CA GLN A 152 6.35 24.86 11.24
C GLN A 152 6.03 23.36 11.08
N SER A 153 4.76 22.97 11.15
CA SER A 153 4.38 21.56 10.99
C SER A 153 2.92 21.36 10.63
N VAL A 154 2.65 20.27 9.91
CA VAL A 154 1.30 19.69 9.78
C VAL A 154 1.27 18.38 10.56
N LEU A 155 0.18 18.17 11.28
CA LEU A 155 -0.14 16.93 11.95
C LEU A 155 -1.10 16.13 11.07
N ILE A 156 -0.63 14.99 10.58
CA ILE A 156 -1.45 14.04 9.85
C ILE A 156 -1.77 12.86 10.76
N SER A 157 -3.01 12.41 10.69
CA SER A 157 -3.48 11.26 11.43
C SER A 157 -4.39 10.38 10.60
N ASP A 158 -4.13 9.08 10.64
CA ASP A 158 -5.00 8.03 10.10
C ASP A 158 -5.55 7.20 11.25
N GLY A 159 -6.82 6.81 11.14
CA GLY A 159 -7.48 5.91 12.06
C GLY A 159 -8.60 5.12 11.38
N TYR A 160 -8.65 3.82 11.64
CA TYR A 160 -9.73 2.97 11.15
C TYR A 160 -11.05 3.31 11.84
N GLU A 161 -12.19 3.26 11.13
CA GLU A 161 -13.53 3.53 11.69
C GLU A 161 -14.01 2.38 12.61
N LYS A 162 -13.31 2.16 13.73
CA LYS A 162 -13.69 1.24 14.82
C LYS A 162 -13.77 2.00 16.15
N PRO A 163 -14.69 1.66 17.06
CA PRO A 163 -14.73 2.24 18.40
C PRO A 163 -13.38 2.03 19.11
N ASN A 164 -12.78 3.11 19.63
CA ASN A 164 -11.54 3.13 20.44
C ASN A 164 -10.21 2.92 19.70
N HIS A 165 -10.14 3.11 18.38
CA HIS A 165 -8.84 3.11 17.70
C HIS A 165 -8.13 4.47 17.88
N ASN A 166 -6.86 4.45 18.28
CA ASN A 166 -6.05 5.65 18.43
C ASN A 166 -5.54 6.13 17.07
N MET A 167 -5.74 7.42 16.77
CA MET A 167 -5.15 8.07 15.61
C MET A 167 -3.61 8.08 15.73
N LYS A 168 -2.90 7.62 14.69
CA LYS A 168 -1.43 7.72 14.65
C LYS A 168 -1.05 9.16 14.31
N HIS A 169 -0.30 9.82 15.17
CA HIS A 169 0.13 11.21 14.95
C HIS A 169 1.46 11.25 14.21
N ILE A 170 1.48 11.88 13.04
CA ILE A 170 2.67 12.04 12.20
C ILE A 170 2.88 13.53 11.99
N THR A 171 3.98 14.04 12.55
CA THR A 171 4.42 15.41 12.32
C THR A 171 5.28 15.42 11.06
N HIS A 172 4.90 16.20 10.05
CA HIS A 172 5.69 16.37 8.83
C HIS A 172 6.18 17.82 8.70
N LEU A 173 7.38 17.98 8.14
CA LEU A 173 7.98 19.28 7.87
C LEU A 173 7.36 19.87 6.60
N ILE A 174 7.17 21.18 6.60
CA ILE A 174 6.62 21.96 5.49
C ILE A 174 7.79 22.71 4.82
N ASP A 175 7.71 22.97 3.52
CA ASP A 175 8.70 23.83 2.86
C ASP A 175 8.52 25.33 3.24
N GLU A 176 9.46 26.19 2.80
CA GLU A 176 9.46 27.62 3.13
C GLU A 176 8.22 28.36 2.58
N GLU A 177 7.60 27.83 1.52
CA GLU A 177 6.40 28.35 0.87
C GLU A 177 5.09 27.76 1.41
N GLY A 178 5.15 26.89 2.42
CA GLY A 178 3.98 26.31 3.06
C GLY A 178 3.43 25.03 2.41
N ASN A 179 4.10 24.43 1.41
CA ASN A 179 3.65 23.20 0.77
C ASN A 179 4.16 21.94 1.50
N PHE A 180 3.35 20.89 1.47
CA PHE A 180 3.72 19.58 1.98
C PHE A 180 3.11 18.45 1.14
N SER A 181 3.81 17.32 1.12
CA SER A 181 3.28 16.05 0.61
C SER A 181 3.66 14.92 1.55
N TYR A 182 2.70 14.05 1.86
CA TYR A 182 2.92 12.90 2.73
C TYR A 182 2.26 11.65 2.16
N LYS A 183 3.02 10.57 2.01
CA LYS A 183 2.51 9.28 1.56
C LYS A 183 2.04 8.43 2.73
N LEU A 184 0.81 7.92 2.61
CA LEU A 184 0.21 6.88 3.44
C LEU A 184 0.19 5.59 2.62
N ASP A 185 1.19 4.75 2.81
CA ASP A 185 1.33 3.50 2.07
C ASP A 185 0.74 2.32 2.86
N ASN A 186 0.23 1.32 2.15
CA ASN A 186 -0.29 0.06 2.68
C ASN A 186 -1.42 0.24 3.71
N LEU A 187 -2.34 1.17 3.45
CA LEU A 187 -3.56 1.27 4.25
C LEU A 187 -4.34 -0.04 4.15
N SER A 188 -4.77 -0.54 5.31
CA SER A 188 -5.63 -1.72 5.35
C SER A 188 -6.90 -1.49 4.52
N HIS A 189 -7.44 -2.54 3.93
CA HIS A 189 -8.70 -2.41 3.19
C HIS A 189 -9.85 -1.93 4.11
N GLY A 190 -10.79 -1.17 3.55
CA GLY A 190 -12.00 -0.73 4.24
C GLY A 190 -12.01 0.77 4.61
N ASN A 191 -12.67 1.15 5.71
CA ASN A 191 -12.99 2.56 6.02
C ASN A 191 -11.95 3.21 6.94
N HIS A 192 -11.44 4.36 6.50
CA HIS A 192 -10.48 5.19 7.24
C HIS A 192 -11.00 6.60 7.48
N VAL A 193 -10.55 7.18 8.59
CA VAL A 193 -10.70 8.59 8.91
C VAL A 193 -9.31 9.22 8.92
N ILE A 194 -9.08 10.11 7.96
CA ILE A 194 -7.85 10.90 7.90
C ILE A 194 -8.14 12.28 8.48
N SER A 195 -7.37 12.66 9.49
CA SER A 195 -7.37 14.00 10.07
C SER A 195 -6.09 14.71 9.67
N VAL A 196 -6.21 15.91 9.11
CA VAL A 196 -5.07 16.78 8.82
C VAL A 196 -5.28 18.07 9.60
N ALA A 197 -4.34 18.39 10.47
CA ALA A 197 -4.38 19.59 11.31
C ALA A 197 -3.11 20.42 11.16
N SER A 198 -3.24 21.74 11.22
CA SER A 198 -2.12 22.67 11.12
C SER A 198 -2.26 23.81 12.12
N ILE A 199 -1.12 24.39 12.48
CA ILE A 199 -1.02 25.68 13.15
C ILE A 199 -0.22 26.57 12.20
N ASP A 200 -0.79 27.71 11.80
CA ASP A 200 -0.12 28.65 10.90
C ASP A 200 1.01 29.42 11.61
N ALA A 201 1.69 30.32 10.88
CA ALA A 201 2.81 31.10 11.42
C ALA A 201 2.38 32.02 12.58
N ASP A 202 1.11 32.43 12.58
CA ASP A 202 0.51 33.34 13.55
C ASP A 202 -0.13 32.61 14.76
N GLY A 203 -0.19 31.28 14.72
CA GLY A 203 -0.65 30.44 15.83
C GLY A 203 -2.10 29.99 15.74
N ASN A 204 -2.78 30.19 14.61
CA ASN A 204 -4.16 29.75 14.41
C ASN A 204 -4.25 28.27 14.02
N PHE A 205 -5.11 27.53 14.71
CA PHE A 205 -5.33 26.11 14.49
C PHE A 205 -6.46 25.84 13.48
N ALA A 206 -6.20 24.98 12.49
CA ALA A 206 -7.20 24.41 11.59
C ALA A 206 -7.11 22.88 11.53
N SER A 207 -8.24 22.22 11.28
CA SER A 207 -8.28 20.77 11.08
C SER A 207 -9.36 20.36 10.07
N ASN A 208 -9.02 19.45 9.16
CA ASN A 208 -9.94 18.80 8.23
C ASN A 208 -10.01 17.30 8.51
N LEU A 209 -11.22 16.74 8.40
CA LEU A 209 -11.49 15.31 8.55
C LEU A 209 -12.01 14.76 7.22
N PHE A 210 -11.37 13.71 6.73
CA PHE A 210 -11.68 13.03 5.48
C PHE A 210 -12.10 11.60 5.78
N HIS A 211 -13.29 11.22 5.33
CA HIS A 211 -13.79 9.86 5.42
C HIS A 211 -13.58 9.17 4.09
N ILE A 212 -12.77 8.13 4.10
CA ILE A 212 -12.35 7.45 2.88
C ILE A 212 -12.54 5.95 3.02
N SER A 213 -12.62 5.25 1.89
CA SER A 213 -12.42 3.81 1.87
C SER A 213 -11.42 3.40 0.81
N VAL A 214 -10.60 2.43 1.17
CA VAL A 214 -9.48 1.90 0.39
C VAL A 214 -9.81 0.48 -0.09
N GLY A 215 -9.50 0.17 -1.35
CA GLY A 215 -9.61 -1.17 -1.96
C GLY A 215 -10.92 -1.49 -2.69
N ARG A 216 -11.78 -0.52 -3.03
CA ARG A 216 -13.12 -0.79 -3.62
C ARG A 216 -13.19 -0.50 -5.11
N LYS A 217 -13.57 -1.43 -6.02
CA LYS A 217 -13.79 -1.24 -7.49
C LYS A 217 -15.06 -0.42 -7.88
N PRO A 218 -15.14 0.27 -9.05
CA PRO A 218 -16.27 1.14 -9.40
C PRO A 218 -17.54 0.34 -9.69
N GLY A 219 -18.65 0.69 -9.05
CA GLY A 219 -19.91 -0.07 -9.09
C GLY A 219 -20.40 -0.51 -7.70
N GLY A 220 -19.52 -0.40 -6.70
CA GLY A 220 -19.82 -0.30 -5.27
C GLY A 220 -20.22 -1.60 -4.60
N VAL A 221 -19.25 -2.47 -4.31
CA VAL A 221 -19.40 -3.55 -3.32
C VAL A 221 -19.33 -2.92 -1.92
N ILE A 222 -20.24 -3.29 -1.01
CA ILE A 222 -20.30 -2.79 0.38
C ILE A 222 -19.39 -3.63 1.32
N MET A 223 -18.77 -4.68 0.78
CA MET A 223 -17.93 -5.65 1.46
C MET A 223 -16.61 -5.79 0.70
N ILE A 224 -15.50 -5.85 1.42
CA ILE A 224 -14.22 -6.36 0.93
C ILE A 224 -13.78 -7.45 1.89
N ASP A 225 -13.41 -8.59 1.35
CA ASP A 225 -12.88 -9.75 2.02
C ASP A 225 -11.56 -10.15 1.36
N GLY A 226 -10.52 -10.30 2.18
CA GLY A 226 -9.20 -10.66 1.68
C GLY A 226 -9.06 -12.17 1.49
N ASP A 227 -8.13 -12.56 0.63
CA ASP A 227 -7.80 -13.98 0.40
C ASP A 227 -7.36 -14.69 1.70
N GLU A 228 -7.71 -15.97 1.82
CA GLU A 228 -7.25 -16.84 2.90
C GLU A 228 -6.12 -17.76 2.45
N ASN A 229 -5.08 -17.82 3.27
CA ASN A 229 -3.96 -18.75 3.09
C ASN A 229 -3.89 -19.69 4.30
N VAL A 230 -4.05 -21.00 4.06
CA VAL A 230 -4.12 -22.01 5.12
C VAL A 230 -3.36 -23.26 4.74
N TRP A 231 -2.91 -24.01 5.74
CA TRP A 231 -2.13 -25.23 5.52
C TRP A 231 -2.63 -26.36 6.43
N THR A 232 -2.41 -27.59 6.00
CA THR A 232 -2.63 -28.79 6.82
C THR A 232 -1.52 -29.81 6.58
N THR A 233 -1.40 -30.80 7.46
CA THR A 233 -0.49 -31.93 7.24
C THR A 233 -1.13 -32.96 6.31
N LYS A 234 -0.31 -33.72 5.60
CA LYS A 234 -0.71 -34.85 4.75
C LYS A 234 -1.78 -35.72 5.41
N GLY A 235 -2.87 -35.96 4.67
CA GLY A 235 -3.99 -36.79 5.12
C GLY A 235 -4.83 -36.22 6.27
N LYS A 236 -4.58 -34.97 6.71
CA LYS A 236 -5.35 -34.31 7.78
C LYS A 236 -6.33 -33.30 7.21
N GLU A 237 -7.61 -33.48 7.56
CA GLU A 237 -8.66 -32.52 7.26
C GLU A 237 -8.41 -31.17 7.97
N ILE A 238 -8.72 -30.08 7.28
CA ILE A 238 -8.70 -28.72 7.81
C ILE A 238 -10.04 -28.02 7.62
N SER A 239 -10.37 -27.12 8.54
CA SER A 239 -11.53 -26.25 8.41
C SER A 239 -11.25 -24.88 9.03
N GLY A 240 -11.77 -23.83 8.40
CA GLY A 240 -11.57 -22.44 8.82
C GLY A 240 -12.75 -21.55 8.45
N SER A 241 -12.60 -20.26 8.75
CA SER A 241 -13.56 -19.21 8.39
C SER A 241 -13.04 -18.50 7.15
N LEU A 242 -13.94 -18.12 6.24
CA LEU A 242 -13.65 -17.42 4.98
C LEU A 242 -13.86 -15.90 5.08
N PHE A 243 -14.02 -15.39 6.31
CA PHE A 243 -14.27 -13.97 6.56
C PHE A 243 -13.37 -13.49 7.70
N ASP A 244 -12.19 -14.10 7.82
CA ASP A 244 -11.22 -13.75 8.86
C ASP A 244 -10.63 -12.35 8.62
N ASN A 245 -10.61 -11.91 7.36
CA ASN A 245 -10.19 -10.58 6.92
C ASN A 245 -11.35 -9.75 6.34
N LEU A 246 -12.56 -9.91 6.90
CA LEU A 246 -13.74 -9.20 6.45
C LEU A 246 -13.78 -7.74 6.93
N TYR A 247 -14.00 -6.81 5.99
CA TYR A 247 -14.14 -5.38 6.26
C TYR A 247 -15.54 -4.86 5.85
N PRO A 248 -16.56 -5.01 6.71
CA PRO A 248 -17.93 -4.60 6.38
C PRO A 248 -18.16 -3.10 6.63
N ASP A 249 -18.97 -2.43 5.79
CA ASP A 249 -19.60 -1.16 6.20
C ASP A 249 -20.53 -1.43 7.39
N SER A 250 -20.45 -0.59 8.43
CA SER A 250 -21.29 -0.68 9.65
C SER A 250 -22.81 -0.75 9.40
N ARG A 251 -23.28 -0.40 8.19
CA ARG A 251 -24.68 -0.42 7.77
C ARG A 251 -25.07 -1.60 6.88
N ALA A 252 -24.12 -2.49 6.56
CA ALA A 252 -24.32 -3.63 5.68
C ALA A 252 -24.89 -4.85 6.42
N ALA A 253 -25.65 -5.68 5.71
CA ALA A 253 -25.98 -7.02 6.21
C ALA A 253 -24.71 -7.88 6.27
N SER A 254 -24.70 -8.87 7.18
CA SER A 254 -23.58 -9.81 7.27
C SER A 254 -23.41 -10.57 5.95
N PRO A 255 -22.17 -10.73 5.46
CA PRO A 255 -21.87 -11.50 4.25
C PRO A 255 -22.33 -12.95 4.32
N GLN A 256 -22.61 -13.51 3.16
CA GLN A 256 -22.64 -14.96 2.97
C GLN A 256 -21.88 -15.36 1.70
N VAL A 257 -21.10 -16.43 1.80
CA VAL A 257 -20.57 -17.11 0.60
C VAL A 257 -21.73 -17.80 -0.09
N ILE A 258 -21.93 -17.50 -1.37
CA ILE A 258 -23.04 -18.01 -2.19
C ILE A 258 -22.61 -19.14 -3.13
N SER A 259 -21.37 -19.11 -3.58
CA SER A 259 -20.77 -20.09 -4.49
C SER A 259 -19.26 -20.06 -4.39
N PHE A 260 -18.62 -21.08 -4.92
CA PHE A 260 -17.18 -21.13 -5.09
C PHE A 260 -16.82 -21.93 -6.34
N SER A 261 -15.58 -21.84 -6.78
CA SER A 261 -15.06 -22.56 -7.92
C SER A 261 -13.63 -23.02 -7.70
N VAL A 262 -13.30 -24.16 -8.30
CA VAL A 262 -11.94 -24.72 -8.36
C VAL A 262 -11.68 -25.14 -9.79
N ASP A 263 -10.55 -24.75 -10.38
CA ASP A 263 -10.19 -25.05 -11.79
C ASP A 263 -11.30 -24.73 -12.80
N GLY A 264 -12.04 -23.65 -12.55
CA GLY A 264 -13.16 -23.21 -13.39
C GLY A 264 -14.46 -24.02 -13.24
N GLN A 265 -14.51 -25.02 -12.36
CA GLN A 265 -15.75 -25.72 -12.00
C GLN A 265 -16.48 -24.96 -10.88
N TYR A 266 -17.66 -24.44 -11.18
CA TYR A 266 -18.50 -23.67 -10.24
C TYR A 266 -19.47 -24.57 -9.47
N VAL A 267 -19.54 -24.36 -8.15
CA VAL A 267 -20.40 -25.08 -7.20
C VAL A 267 -21.07 -24.10 -6.22
N ARG A 268 -22.25 -24.46 -5.72
CA ARG A 268 -22.98 -23.64 -4.74
C ARG A 268 -22.43 -23.88 -3.34
N ALA A 269 -22.47 -22.84 -2.50
CA ALA A 269 -22.20 -23.03 -1.08
C ALA A 269 -23.18 -24.07 -0.48
N GLY A 270 -22.64 -25.00 0.31
CA GLY A 270 -23.33 -26.18 0.84
C GLY A 270 -23.00 -27.48 0.09
N GLU A 271 -22.49 -27.40 -1.13
CA GLU A 271 -22.05 -28.56 -1.93
C GLU A 271 -20.53 -28.79 -1.80
N SER A 272 -20.09 -30.01 -2.10
CA SER A 272 -18.68 -30.40 -2.15
C SER A 272 -18.22 -30.58 -3.59
N ILE A 273 -16.93 -30.38 -3.85
CA ILE A 273 -16.26 -30.70 -5.10
C ILE A 273 -15.04 -31.58 -4.80
N ASP A 274 -14.91 -32.67 -5.57
CA ASP A 274 -13.72 -33.50 -5.60
C ASP A 274 -12.74 -32.88 -6.59
N ILE A 275 -11.50 -32.67 -6.14
CA ILE A 275 -10.38 -32.18 -6.93
C ILE A 275 -9.52 -33.40 -7.25
N ASP A 276 -9.39 -33.70 -8.54
CA ASP A 276 -8.67 -34.87 -9.04
C ASP A 276 -7.25 -34.94 -8.46
N ASP A 277 -6.89 -36.12 -7.94
CA ASP A 277 -5.59 -36.43 -7.30
C ASP A 277 -5.19 -35.53 -6.10
N VAL A 278 -6.09 -34.69 -5.60
CA VAL A 278 -5.81 -33.71 -4.53
C VAL A 278 -6.66 -33.95 -3.27
N GLY A 279 -7.99 -33.96 -3.37
CA GLY A 279 -8.88 -34.07 -2.21
C GLY A 279 -10.28 -33.53 -2.46
N THR A 280 -11.05 -33.32 -1.40
CA THR A 280 -12.42 -32.80 -1.47
C THR A 280 -12.54 -31.50 -0.69
N ILE A 281 -13.10 -30.45 -1.29
CA ILE A 281 -13.40 -29.17 -0.64
C ILE A 281 -14.91 -28.95 -0.55
N LYS A 282 -15.36 -28.43 0.60
CA LYS A 282 -16.73 -27.97 0.84
C LYS A 282 -16.70 -26.59 1.47
N ILE A 283 -17.53 -25.68 0.98
CA ILE A 283 -17.77 -24.39 1.63
C ILE A 283 -19.23 -24.29 2.04
N GLU A 284 -19.51 -24.12 3.33
CA GLU A 284 -20.85 -24.00 3.89
C GLU A 284 -20.84 -23.07 5.11
N ASN A 285 -21.88 -22.22 5.25
CA ASN A 285 -22.02 -21.29 6.36
C ASN A 285 -20.76 -20.41 6.58
N ASN A 286 -20.17 -19.93 5.49
CA ASN A 286 -18.97 -19.08 5.47
C ASN A 286 -17.71 -19.75 6.06
N ARG A 287 -17.69 -21.08 6.05
CA ARG A 287 -16.57 -21.89 6.50
C ARG A 287 -16.20 -22.89 5.42
N TYR A 288 -14.91 -23.11 5.26
CA TYR A 288 -14.41 -24.17 4.40
C TYR A 288 -14.09 -25.42 5.22
N THR A 289 -14.19 -26.58 4.57
CA THR A 289 -13.66 -27.86 5.04
C THR A 289 -12.98 -28.53 3.85
N PHE A 290 -11.67 -28.79 3.97
CA PHE A 290 -10.89 -29.51 2.97
C PHE A 290 -10.34 -30.80 3.54
N THR A 291 -10.57 -31.89 2.82
CA THR A 291 -10.09 -33.23 3.15
C THR A 291 -9.13 -33.69 2.04
N PRO A 292 -7.81 -33.64 2.26
CA PRO A 292 -6.86 -34.11 1.25
C PRO A 292 -6.95 -35.63 1.06
N LEU A 293 -6.58 -36.11 -0.13
CA LEU A 293 -6.28 -37.52 -0.33
C LEU A 293 -5.12 -37.93 0.59
N ALA A 294 -5.13 -39.17 1.06
CA ALA A 294 -4.18 -39.65 2.07
C ALA A 294 -2.71 -39.47 1.66
N ASP A 295 -2.43 -39.56 0.35
CA ASP A 295 -1.09 -39.47 -0.19
C ASP A 295 -0.73 -38.11 -0.79
N PHE A 296 -1.69 -37.18 -0.88
CA PHE A 296 -1.46 -35.87 -1.48
C PHE A 296 -0.65 -34.96 -0.57
N THR A 297 0.33 -34.30 -1.19
CA THR A 297 1.16 -33.23 -0.64
C THR A 297 1.36 -32.22 -1.76
N GLY A 298 1.36 -30.94 -1.46
CA GLY A 298 1.46 -29.90 -2.47
C GLY A 298 0.37 -28.84 -2.38
N ARG A 299 0.33 -28.03 -3.44
CA ARG A 299 -0.64 -26.95 -3.66
C ARG A 299 -2.01 -27.50 -4.04
N VAL A 300 -3.03 -27.14 -3.26
CA VAL A 300 -4.41 -27.32 -3.69
C VAL A 300 -4.71 -26.25 -4.75
N PRO A 301 -5.36 -26.58 -5.88
CA PRO A 301 -5.79 -25.58 -6.85
C PRO A 301 -6.63 -24.48 -6.18
N ASP A 302 -6.50 -23.24 -6.69
CA ASP A 302 -7.10 -22.07 -6.04
C ASP A 302 -8.62 -22.20 -5.96
N ILE A 303 -9.15 -21.99 -4.76
CA ILE A 303 -10.58 -22.03 -4.49
C ILE A 303 -11.09 -20.59 -4.47
N THR A 304 -11.55 -20.09 -5.61
CA THR A 304 -12.21 -18.77 -5.65
C THR A 304 -13.61 -18.89 -5.05
N TYR A 305 -13.93 -18.12 -4.02
CA TYR A 305 -15.26 -18.06 -3.44
C TYR A 305 -15.91 -16.69 -3.68
N HIS A 306 -17.22 -16.72 -3.82
CA HIS A 306 -18.04 -15.57 -4.17
C HIS A 306 -18.95 -15.23 -3.00
N SER A 307 -18.81 -14.04 -2.45
CA SER A 307 -19.58 -13.58 -1.29
C SER A 307 -20.60 -12.50 -1.67
N SER A 308 -21.70 -12.40 -0.91
CA SER A 308 -22.70 -11.35 -1.10
C SER A 308 -23.42 -10.95 0.20
N THR A 309 -23.87 -9.70 0.26
CA THR A 309 -24.72 -9.15 1.34
C THR A 309 -26.22 -9.34 1.09
N HIS A 310 -26.63 -9.85 -0.09
CA HIS A 310 -28.04 -9.89 -0.46
C HIS A 310 -28.79 -11.04 0.21
N LEU A 311 -29.69 -10.72 1.14
CA LEU A 311 -30.76 -11.63 1.55
C LEU A 311 -31.81 -11.72 0.42
N ILE A 312 -32.05 -12.95 -0.03
CA ILE A 312 -33.05 -13.50 -0.98
C ILE A 312 -34.32 -12.62 -1.23
N PRO A 313 -34.92 -12.65 -2.45
CA PRO A 313 -35.83 -11.62 -2.99
C PRO A 313 -37.14 -11.41 -2.19
N GLY A 314 -37.52 -10.13 -2.00
CA GLY A 314 -38.85 -9.77 -1.46
C GLY A 314 -39.01 -8.31 -1.03
N ILE A 315 -37.93 -7.56 -0.86
CA ILE A 315 -37.99 -6.16 -0.42
C ILE A 315 -37.89 -5.24 -1.64
N ARG A 316 -38.97 -4.51 -1.93
CA ARG A 316 -38.97 -3.39 -2.88
C ARG A 316 -38.15 -2.24 -2.28
N SER A 317 -36.86 -2.19 -2.60
CA SER A 317 -36.03 -1.01 -2.39
C SER A 317 -36.23 -0.05 -3.57
N THR A 318 -36.64 1.18 -3.30
CA THR A 318 -36.83 2.27 -4.28
C THR A 318 -35.51 2.91 -4.74
N PHE A 319 -34.37 2.26 -4.52
CA PHE A 319 -33.06 2.68 -5.04
C PHE A 319 -32.42 1.53 -5.85
N PRO A 320 -31.85 1.81 -7.04
CA PRO A 320 -31.17 0.80 -7.85
C PRO A 320 -29.77 0.53 -7.26
N ARG A 321 -29.69 -0.13 -6.11
CA ARG A 321 -28.42 -0.74 -5.67
C ARG A 321 -28.26 -2.06 -6.42
N LYS A 322 -27.22 -2.14 -7.26
CA LYS A 322 -26.77 -3.41 -7.84
C LYS A 322 -26.33 -4.35 -6.69
N PRO A 323 -26.38 -5.68 -6.84
CA PRO A 323 -25.88 -6.61 -5.83
C PRO A 323 -24.39 -6.39 -5.55
N ASP A 324 -24.02 -6.45 -4.27
CA ASP A 324 -22.63 -6.38 -3.79
C ASP A 324 -22.04 -7.80 -3.90
N TYR A 325 -21.03 -7.99 -4.75
CA TYR A 325 -20.28 -9.24 -4.89
C TYR A 325 -18.79 -8.99 -4.65
N ASP A 326 -18.16 -9.88 -3.89
CA ASP A 326 -16.71 -9.95 -3.76
C ASP A 326 -16.22 -11.36 -4.12
N ASP A 327 -15.12 -11.40 -4.86
CA ASP A 327 -14.48 -12.63 -5.32
C ASP A 327 -13.11 -12.70 -4.65
N SER A 328 -12.94 -13.67 -3.76
CA SER A 328 -11.75 -13.84 -2.94
C SER A 328 -11.26 -15.28 -3.08
N VAL A 329 -9.99 -15.54 -2.77
CA VAL A 329 -9.34 -16.83 -2.98
C VAL A 329 -9.03 -17.49 -1.63
N LEU A 330 -9.45 -18.74 -1.47
CA LEU A 330 -8.94 -19.65 -0.46
C LEU A 330 -7.84 -20.50 -1.08
N SER A 331 -6.62 -20.28 -0.61
CA SER A 331 -5.43 -21.03 -0.96
C SER A 331 -5.13 -22.03 0.16
N ILE A 332 -5.09 -23.33 -0.18
CA ILE A 332 -4.79 -24.41 0.78
C ILE A 332 -3.48 -25.10 0.40
N ARG A 333 -2.67 -25.43 1.39
CA ARG A 333 -1.45 -26.23 1.25
C ARG A 333 -1.50 -27.50 2.10
N VAL A 334 -0.92 -28.58 1.59
CA VAL A 334 -0.83 -29.87 2.29
C VAL A 334 0.64 -30.29 2.39
N ASN A 335 1.19 -30.24 3.60
CA ASN A 335 2.62 -30.48 3.84
C ASN A 335 2.87 -31.92 4.30
N ASP A 336 4.00 -32.50 3.90
CA ASP A 336 4.45 -33.84 4.30
C ASP A 336 5.15 -33.85 5.67
N THR A 337 5.59 -32.70 6.16
CA THR A 337 6.20 -32.51 7.47
C THR A 337 5.13 -32.49 8.57
N ALA A 338 5.15 -33.50 9.45
CA ALA A 338 4.25 -33.58 10.60
C ALA A 338 4.57 -32.58 11.73
N ASP A 339 5.73 -31.92 11.63
CA ASP A 339 6.30 -30.98 12.60
C ASP A 339 6.40 -29.56 12.01
N ASN A 340 6.31 -28.56 12.90
CA ASN A 340 6.28 -27.12 12.66
C ASN A 340 6.29 -26.66 11.18
N PRO A 341 5.16 -26.19 10.63
CA PRO A 341 5.09 -25.74 9.24
C PRO A 341 5.97 -24.51 8.97
N TYR A 342 6.46 -23.82 9.99
CA TYR A 342 7.33 -22.65 9.86
C TYR A 342 8.82 -23.01 9.98
N GLU A 343 9.16 -24.30 10.03
CA GLU A 343 10.55 -24.72 9.99
C GLU A 343 11.16 -24.40 8.63
N TYR A 344 12.28 -23.70 8.68
CA TYR A 344 13.02 -23.29 7.50
C TYR A 344 13.67 -24.49 6.81
N ARG A 345 13.60 -24.51 5.49
CA ARG A 345 14.00 -25.61 4.62
C ARG A 345 15.15 -25.17 3.71
N LEU A 346 16.04 -26.11 3.42
CA LEU A 346 17.06 -25.98 2.38
C LEU A 346 17.03 -27.26 1.55
N GLU A 347 16.66 -27.16 0.29
CA GLU A 347 16.63 -28.29 -0.64
C GLU A 347 17.34 -27.98 -1.94
N ALA A 348 18.00 -28.99 -2.48
CA ALA A 348 18.66 -28.96 -3.77
C ALA A 348 18.30 -30.21 -4.58
N GLY A 349 17.93 -30.06 -5.85
CA GLY A 349 17.60 -31.20 -6.71
C GLY A 349 18.85 -31.91 -7.25
N ASP A 350 18.76 -33.24 -7.35
CA ASP A 350 19.83 -34.09 -7.86
C ASP A 350 19.67 -34.35 -9.36
N ASN A 351 20.41 -33.58 -10.15
CA ASN A 351 20.39 -33.61 -11.60
C ASN A 351 21.38 -34.59 -12.25
N THR A 352 22.03 -35.46 -11.47
CA THR A 352 23.00 -36.44 -11.98
C THR A 352 22.47 -37.37 -13.06
N ARG A 353 21.15 -37.55 -13.10
CA ARG A 353 20.45 -38.39 -14.07
C ARG A 353 19.59 -37.60 -15.06
N GLY A 354 19.75 -36.27 -15.10
CA GLY A 354 18.93 -35.36 -15.91
C GLY A 354 17.46 -35.43 -15.53
N LYS A 355 17.17 -35.56 -14.23
CA LYS A 355 15.81 -35.60 -13.71
C LYS A 355 15.45 -34.23 -13.17
N ASN A 356 14.33 -33.72 -13.64
CA ASN A 356 13.72 -32.53 -13.08
C ASN A 356 13.43 -32.72 -11.58
N ALA A 357 13.63 -31.66 -10.82
CA ALA A 357 13.26 -31.52 -9.43
C ALA A 357 11.87 -30.90 -9.30
N GLU A 358 11.06 -31.46 -8.39
CA GLU A 358 9.83 -30.84 -7.91
C GLU A 358 10.07 -30.55 -6.43
N LEU A 359 10.47 -29.32 -6.11
CA LEU A 359 10.86 -28.88 -4.78
C LEU A 359 9.77 -28.02 -4.16
N GLN A 360 9.57 -28.18 -2.85
CA GLN A 360 8.53 -27.46 -2.15
C GLN A 360 9.04 -26.97 -0.79
N GLY A 361 8.92 -25.66 -0.55
CA GLY A 361 9.17 -25.01 0.72
C GLY A 361 8.08 -25.29 1.76
N ASN A 362 8.21 -24.68 2.92
CA ASN A 362 7.31 -24.75 4.05
C ASN A 362 6.58 -23.40 4.18
N MET A 363 6.15 -23.00 5.37
CA MET A 363 5.65 -21.64 5.64
C MET A 363 6.75 -20.73 6.20
N GLY A 364 8.00 -21.14 6.03
CA GLY A 364 9.16 -20.65 6.73
C GLY A 364 9.88 -19.56 5.98
N LYS A 365 11.20 -19.59 6.02
CA LYS A 365 12.04 -18.93 5.05
C LYS A 365 12.84 -20.05 4.44
N ASP A 366 12.54 -20.37 3.21
CA ASP A 366 13.00 -21.57 2.56
C ASP A 366 13.96 -21.20 1.43
N VAL A 367 14.94 -22.07 1.20
CA VAL A 367 15.87 -21.94 0.09
C VAL A 367 15.77 -23.20 -0.75
N LEU A 368 15.36 -23.02 -2.02
CA LEU A 368 15.19 -24.10 -2.98
C LEU A 368 16.18 -23.87 -4.13
N ILE A 369 16.89 -24.91 -4.53
CA ILE A 369 17.87 -24.88 -5.62
C ILE A 369 17.51 -26.02 -6.57
N GLY A 370 17.08 -25.75 -7.80
CA GLY A 370 16.62 -26.83 -8.69
C GLY A 370 17.73 -27.82 -9.01
N ASP A 371 18.94 -27.33 -9.20
CA ASP A 371 20.09 -28.15 -9.55
C ASP A 371 21.23 -28.06 -8.54
N MET A 372 21.72 -29.19 -8.06
CA MET A 372 22.87 -29.19 -7.15
C MET A 372 24.23 -29.21 -7.87
N ARG A 373 24.29 -29.47 -9.20
CA ARG A 373 25.55 -29.68 -9.95
C ARG A 373 25.63 -28.99 -11.31
N ASN A 374 26.74 -28.29 -11.54
CA ASN A 374 27.19 -27.84 -12.87
C ASN A 374 28.19 -28.78 -13.54
N SER A 375 28.91 -29.60 -12.76
CA SER A 375 29.90 -30.52 -13.31
C SER A 375 30.05 -31.78 -12.46
N ALA A 376 30.62 -32.82 -13.05
CA ALA A 376 30.94 -34.07 -12.38
C ALA A 376 32.28 -34.61 -12.89
N GLU A 377 32.97 -35.37 -12.05
CA GLU A 377 34.21 -36.05 -12.40
C GLU A 377 33.99 -37.55 -12.65
N LEU A 378 34.61 -38.05 -13.72
CA LEU A 378 34.72 -39.47 -14.01
C LEU A 378 36.20 -39.89 -13.97
N ASP A 379 36.53 -40.91 -13.18
CA ASP A 379 37.85 -41.55 -13.26
C ASP A 379 37.83 -42.57 -14.41
N VAL A 380 38.65 -42.31 -15.43
CA VAL A 380 38.88 -43.22 -16.54
C VAL A 380 40.36 -43.61 -16.55
N ASN A 381 40.66 -44.83 -16.09
CA ASN A 381 42.02 -45.38 -16.03
C ASN A 381 43.02 -44.59 -15.16
N GLY A 382 42.56 -43.95 -14.08
CA GLY A 382 43.37 -43.14 -13.18
C GLY A 382 43.51 -41.68 -13.61
N GLU A 383 42.80 -41.26 -14.66
CA GLU A 383 42.69 -39.87 -15.11
C GLU A 383 41.29 -39.35 -14.76
N LYS A 384 41.23 -38.23 -14.03
CA LYS A 384 39.98 -37.54 -13.72
C LYS A 384 39.56 -36.69 -14.92
N ILE A 385 38.36 -36.98 -15.43
CA ILE A 385 37.73 -36.21 -16.51
C ILE A 385 36.55 -35.45 -15.90
N THR A 386 36.63 -34.13 -15.88
CA THR A 386 35.51 -33.25 -15.52
C THR A 386 34.63 -33.03 -16.74
N TYR A 387 33.32 -33.21 -16.59
CA TYR A 387 32.32 -32.93 -17.63
C TYR A 387 31.17 -32.10 -17.06
N THR A 388 30.58 -31.25 -17.88
CA THR A 388 29.40 -30.44 -17.52
C THR A 388 28.19 -31.34 -17.32
N VAL A 389 27.48 -31.14 -16.20
CA VAL A 389 26.18 -31.77 -15.94
C VAL A 389 25.12 -30.79 -16.41
N LYS A 390 24.22 -31.25 -17.28
CA LYS A 390 23.18 -30.39 -17.83
C LYS A 390 22.18 -30.03 -16.72
N ALA A 391 21.84 -28.75 -16.63
CA ALA A 391 20.70 -28.29 -15.84
C ALA A 391 19.38 -28.93 -16.29
N THR A 392 18.43 -29.07 -15.36
CA THR A 392 17.12 -29.69 -15.58
C THR A 392 15.99 -28.68 -15.65
N HIS A 393 14.74 -29.09 -15.88
CA HIS A 393 13.61 -28.15 -15.98
C HIS A 393 12.74 -28.30 -14.75
N ASP A 394 13.00 -27.48 -13.74
CA ASP A 394 12.58 -27.73 -12.38
C ASP A 394 11.33 -26.95 -12.02
N THR A 395 10.62 -27.43 -11.01
CA THR A 395 9.44 -26.76 -10.45
C THR A 395 9.68 -26.53 -8.97
N LEU A 396 9.78 -25.26 -8.59
CA LEU A 396 10.07 -24.81 -7.23
C LEU A 396 8.88 -24.01 -6.71
N GLU A 397 8.36 -24.42 -5.56
CA GLU A 397 7.27 -23.71 -4.86
C GLU A 397 7.72 -23.29 -3.46
N GLY A 398 7.93 -21.99 -3.22
CA GLY A 398 8.33 -21.41 -1.93
C GLY A 398 7.30 -21.63 -0.84
N ASN A 399 6.01 -21.51 -1.20
CA ASN A 399 4.84 -21.50 -0.32
C ASN A 399 4.69 -20.20 0.48
N ASN A 400 4.71 -20.23 1.80
CA ASN A 400 4.48 -19.02 2.60
C ASN A 400 5.78 -18.60 3.25
N GLY A 401 5.94 -17.31 3.45
CA GLY A 401 7.11 -16.72 4.04
C GLY A 401 8.06 -16.21 2.96
N ASN A 402 9.29 -15.85 3.37
CA ASN A 402 10.19 -15.13 2.49
C ASN A 402 11.27 -16.09 2.01
N ASP A 403 11.16 -16.50 0.76
CA ASP A 403 11.92 -17.60 0.21
C ASP A 403 12.95 -17.13 -0.83
N ILE A 404 13.93 -17.98 -1.09
CA ILE A 404 14.92 -17.79 -2.14
C ILE A 404 14.91 -19.02 -3.04
N LEU A 405 14.54 -18.82 -4.30
CA LEU A 405 14.37 -19.86 -5.29
C LEU A 405 15.41 -19.66 -6.40
N PHE A 406 16.32 -20.62 -6.54
CA PHE A 406 17.22 -20.74 -7.68
C PHE A 406 16.66 -21.84 -8.59
N GLY A 407 16.21 -21.48 -9.79
CA GLY A 407 15.71 -22.45 -10.78
C GLY A 407 16.78 -23.44 -11.17
N ASP A 408 17.94 -22.90 -11.50
CA ASP A 408 19.14 -23.66 -11.79
C ASP A 408 20.00 -23.92 -10.54
N ASN A 409 21.30 -24.10 -10.77
CA ASN A 409 22.32 -24.27 -9.76
C ASN A 409 22.87 -22.93 -9.26
N ILE A 410 23.55 -22.99 -8.12
CA ILE A 410 24.35 -21.90 -7.58
C ILE A 410 25.80 -21.97 -8.06
N SER A 411 26.52 -20.84 -7.93
CA SER A 411 27.96 -20.74 -8.16
C SER A 411 28.69 -20.40 -6.86
N THR A 412 29.85 -21.01 -6.62
CA THR A 412 30.75 -20.62 -5.51
C THR A 412 31.98 -19.86 -6.01
N ALA A 413 32.01 -19.47 -7.30
CA ALA A 413 33.20 -18.88 -7.92
C ALA A 413 33.55 -17.52 -7.31
N GLU A 414 32.57 -16.71 -6.94
CA GLU A 414 32.79 -15.39 -6.31
C GLU A 414 33.22 -15.48 -4.84
N LEU A 415 33.19 -16.67 -4.24
CA LEU A 415 33.65 -16.90 -2.86
C LEU A 415 35.16 -17.19 -2.77
N ASP A 416 35.89 -17.13 -3.89
CA ASP A 416 37.30 -17.54 -3.99
C ASP A 416 37.57 -18.96 -3.40
N PHE A 417 36.55 -19.83 -3.45
CA PHE A 417 36.56 -21.15 -2.84
C PHE A 417 36.55 -22.25 -3.90
N THR A 418 37.38 -23.27 -3.68
CA THR A 418 37.37 -24.50 -4.48
C THR A 418 37.36 -25.68 -3.53
N ALA A 419 36.31 -26.49 -3.58
CA ALA A 419 36.20 -27.66 -2.72
C ALA A 419 37.35 -28.65 -2.98
N GLU A 420 38.01 -29.11 -1.91
CA GLU A 420 39.17 -30.02 -1.99
C GLU A 420 38.87 -31.35 -2.71
N ASP A 421 37.60 -31.74 -2.76
CA ASP A 421 37.12 -33.01 -3.32
C ASP A 421 36.55 -32.90 -4.74
N GLY A 422 36.48 -31.70 -5.32
CA GLY A 422 35.82 -31.46 -6.61
C GLY A 422 34.30 -31.68 -6.56
N SER A 423 33.70 -31.48 -5.38
CA SER A 423 32.26 -31.62 -5.15
C SER A 423 31.43 -30.63 -5.98
N ASP A 424 30.15 -30.96 -6.15
CA ASP A 424 29.20 -30.11 -6.85
C ASP A 424 28.96 -28.77 -6.13
N ALA A 425 28.34 -27.79 -6.79
CA ALA A 425 28.30 -26.43 -6.26
C ALA A 425 27.58 -26.31 -4.92
N PHE A 426 26.52 -27.11 -4.71
CA PHE A 426 25.84 -27.16 -3.43
C PHE A 426 26.74 -27.72 -2.32
N HIS A 427 27.40 -28.85 -2.55
CA HIS A 427 28.33 -29.43 -1.56
C HIS A 427 29.58 -28.57 -1.37
N ALA A 428 30.06 -27.88 -2.41
CA ALA A 428 31.14 -26.90 -2.31
C ALA A 428 30.74 -25.74 -1.39
N LEU A 429 29.51 -25.24 -1.51
CA LEU A 429 28.98 -24.25 -0.59
C LEU A 429 28.89 -24.79 0.84
N GLN A 430 28.42 -26.03 1.03
CA GLN A 430 28.41 -26.66 2.36
C GLN A 430 29.82 -26.74 2.96
N ALA A 431 30.83 -27.10 2.16
CA ALA A 431 32.22 -27.16 2.57
C ALA A 431 32.76 -25.77 2.93
N TYR A 432 32.47 -24.74 2.13
CA TYR A 432 32.84 -23.35 2.40
C TYR A 432 32.28 -22.88 3.75
N VAL A 433 30.98 -23.10 3.99
CA VAL A 433 30.30 -22.73 5.24
C VAL A 433 30.88 -23.54 6.42
N GLY A 434 31.19 -24.81 6.21
CA GLY A 434 31.89 -25.64 7.20
C GLY A 434 33.26 -25.10 7.61
N GLU A 435 34.08 -24.73 6.64
CA GLU A 435 35.44 -24.22 6.86
C GLU A 435 35.44 -22.81 7.48
N HIS A 436 34.58 -21.92 6.98
CA HIS A 436 34.61 -20.50 7.35
C HIS A 436 33.70 -20.16 8.54
N LEU A 437 32.58 -20.88 8.72
CA LEU A 437 31.57 -20.60 9.74
C LEU A 437 31.43 -21.72 10.79
N GLY A 438 32.11 -22.86 10.59
CA GLY A 438 32.22 -23.93 11.60
C GLY A 438 31.01 -24.86 11.69
N SER A 439 30.10 -24.84 10.72
CA SER A 439 28.95 -25.75 10.65
C SER A 439 28.56 -26.03 9.21
N THR A 440 28.29 -27.29 8.88
CA THR A 440 27.74 -27.72 7.59
C THR A 440 26.26 -28.07 7.66
N SER A 441 25.59 -27.74 8.77
CA SER A 441 24.17 -28.03 8.96
C SER A 441 23.31 -27.25 7.97
N SER A 442 22.19 -27.84 7.52
CA SER A 442 21.27 -27.17 6.59
C SER A 442 20.85 -25.77 7.06
N PRO A 443 20.53 -25.52 8.35
CA PRO A 443 20.25 -24.17 8.82
C PRO A 443 21.42 -23.19 8.69
N ALA A 444 22.67 -23.63 8.88
CA ALA A 444 23.85 -22.76 8.74
C ALA A 444 24.10 -22.40 7.28
N VAL A 445 24.00 -23.38 6.38
CA VAL A 445 24.16 -23.18 4.93
C VAL A 445 23.03 -22.30 4.39
N ARG A 446 21.78 -22.56 4.79
CA ARG A 446 20.63 -21.74 4.44
C ARG A 446 20.84 -20.29 4.87
N HIS A 447 21.31 -20.07 6.10
CA HIS A 447 21.50 -18.71 6.61
C HIS A 447 22.63 -17.99 5.88
N PHE A 448 23.68 -18.72 5.49
CA PHE A 448 24.69 -18.17 4.60
C PHE A 448 24.10 -17.74 3.26
N ILE A 449 23.25 -18.56 2.63
CA ILE A 449 22.58 -18.21 1.37
C ILE A 449 21.70 -16.96 1.55
N GLU A 450 20.89 -16.87 2.60
CA GLU A 450 20.07 -15.68 2.86
C GLU A 450 20.87 -14.38 2.87
N GLU A 451 22.05 -14.40 3.48
CA GLU A 451 22.90 -13.21 3.61
C GLU A 451 23.79 -12.96 2.38
N ASN A 452 23.97 -13.95 1.49
CA ASN A 452 24.99 -13.93 0.43
C ASN A 452 24.49 -14.42 -0.94
N TRP A 453 23.19 -14.60 -1.14
CA TRP A 453 22.60 -15.19 -2.35
C TRP A 453 23.11 -14.52 -3.65
N ALA A 454 23.36 -13.22 -3.62
CA ALA A 454 23.85 -12.45 -4.78
C ALA A 454 25.24 -12.91 -5.25
N GLN A 455 26.10 -13.37 -4.34
CA GLN A 455 27.43 -13.93 -4.67
C GLN A 455 27.34 -15.38 -5.17
N LEU A 456 26.15 -15.96 -5.13
CA LEU A 456 25.89 -17.35 -5.51
C LEU A 456 25.23 -17.47 -6.88
N LEU A 457 25.02 -16.36 -7.59
CA LEU A 457 24.43 -16.35 -8.93
C LEU A 457 25.31 -17.12 -9.91
N ASP A 458 24.72 -18.11 -10.59
CA ASP A 458 25.39 -18.76 -11.71
C ASP A 458 25.28 -17.87 -12.96
N ARG A 459 26.40 -17.73 -13.67
CA ARG A 459 26.51 -16.93 -14.90
C ARG A 459 26.78 -17.80 -16.13
N SER A 460 26.73 -19.13 -15.97
CA SER A 460 26.95 -20.07 -17.07
C SER A 460 25.79 -20.06 -18.07
N ASP A 461 26.02 -20.62 -19.27
CA ASP A 461 24.99 -20.84 -20.30
C ASP A 461 24.25 -22.18 -20.10
N ASN A 462 24.44 -22.83 -18.95
CA ASN A 462 23.91 -24.15 -18.64
C ASN A 462 22.71 -24.03 -17.72
N GLY A 463 21.54 -23.76 -18.30
CA GLY A 463 20.28 -23.62 -17.55
C GLY A 463 19.11 -24.47 -18.06
N GLY A 464 18.09 -24.50 -17.21
CA GLY A 464 16.80 -25.15 -17.30
C GLY A 464 15.75 -24.33 -18.03
N ASN A 465 14.50 -24.76 -17.96
CA ASN A 465 13.36 -23.88 -18.29
C ASN A 465 12.39 -24.11 -17.14
N ASP A 466 12.56 -23.33 -16.10
CA ASP A 466 12.06 -23.65 -14.78
C ASP A 466 10.73 -22.97 -14.52
N THR A 467 10.05 -23.43 -13.49
CA THR A 467 8.85 -22.80 -12.97
C THR A 467 9.05 -22.51 -11.50
N LEU A 468 9.19 -21.22 -11.16
CA LEU A 468 9.39 -20.74 -9.81
C LEU A 468 8.15 -20.02 -9.32
N ARG A 469 7.65 -20.43 -8.15
CA ARG A 469 6.51 -19.83 -7.49
C ARG A 469 6.90 -19.43 -6.07
N GLY A 470 7.08 -18.13 -5.82
CA GLY A 470 7.30 -17.60 -4.47
C GLY A 470 6.08 -17.83 -3.57
N GLU A 471 4.90 -17.54 -4.13
CA GLU A 471 3.58 -17.64 -3.52
C GLU A 471 3.31 -16.51 -2.51
N ALA A 472 3.52 -16.66 -1.20
CA ALA A 472 3.11 -15.63 -0.23
C ALA A 472 4.26 -15.18 0.66
N GLY A 473 4.84 -14.01 0.38
CA GLY A 473 5.83 -13.33 1.21
C GLY A 473 6.67 -12.41 0.36
N ASN A 474 7.88 -12.09 0.81
CA ASN A 474 8.79 -11.28 0.00
C ASN A 474 9.88 -12.20 -0.53
N ASP A 475 9.72 -12.67 -1.75
CA ASP A 475 10.51 -13.76 -2.31
C ASP A 475 11.60 -13.24 -3.25
N ILE A 476 12.66 -14.03 -3.38
CA ILE A 476 13.74 -13.81 -4.35
C ILE A 476 13.70 -14.94 -5.36
N LEU A 477 13.36 -14.61 -6.60
CA LEU A 477 13.24 -15.56 -7.70
C LEU A 477 14.41 -15.34 -8.66
N ILE A 478 15.28 -16.34 -8.76
CA ILE A 478 16.40 -16.40 -9.70
C ILE A 478 16.10 -17.55 -10.66
N GLY A 479 15.63 -17.24 -11.86
CA GLY A 479 15.40 -18.26 -12.90
C GLY A 479 16.70 -18.99 -13.22
N GLY A 480 17.69 -18.20 -13.65
CA GLY A 480 18.99 -18.74 -14.04
C GLY A 480 19.15 -18.52 -15.53
N ALA A 481 19.64 -19.51 -16.25
CA ALA A 481 19.68 -19.51 -17.70
C ALA A 481 18.54 -20.34 -18.30
N GLY A 482 18.18 -20.03 -19.55
CA GLY A 482 17.04 -20.68 -20.23
C GLY A 482 15.70 -19.97 -19.98
N ASP A 483 14.60 -20.52 -20.49
CA ASP A 483 13.32 -19.78 -20.61
C ASP A 483 12.38 -20.09 -19.44
N ASP A 484 12.42 -19.24 -18.41
CA ASP A 484 11.77 -19.52 -17.13
C ASP A 484 10.37 -18.92 -16.97
N TYR A 485 9.58 -19.49 -16.07
CA TYR A 485 8.29 -18.99 -15.63
C TYR A 485 8.34 -18.58 -14.16
N LEU A 486 8.23 -17.29 -13.90
CA LEU A 486 8.39 -16.70 -12.57
C LEU A 486 7.07 -16.14 -12.06
N PHE A 487 6.65 -16.61 -10.89
CA PHE A 487 5.44 -16.19 -10.19
C PHE A 487 5.82 -15.75 -8.77
N GLY A 488 5.99 -14.45 -8.52
CA GLY A 488 6.27 -13.93 -7.17
C GLY A 488 5.11 -14.21 -6.22
N GLY A 489 3.91 -13.77 -6.60
CA GLY A 489 2.69 -14.02 -5.84
C GLY A 489 2.29 -12.79 -5.03
N THR A 490 2.00 -12.95 -3.74
CA THR A 490 1.65 -11.83 -2.86
C THR A 490 2.83 -11.40 -2.02
N GLY A 491 3.12 -10.10 -1.99
CA GLY A 491 4.14 -9.49 -1.16
C GLY A 491 5.07 -8.65 -2.02
N LYS A 492 6.32 -8.45 -1.59
CA LYS A 492 7.31 -7.65 -2.31
C LYS A 492 8.39 -8.56 -2.88
N ASP A 493 8.22 -8.95 -4.13
CA ASP A 493 9.06 -9.96 -4.74
C ASP A 493 10.19 -9.34 -5.56
N SER A 494 11.32 -10.03 -5.59
CA SER A 494 12.52 -9.64 -6.33
C SER A 494 12.80 -10.68 -7.40
N TYR A 495 12.67 -10.28 -8.66
CA TYR A 495 12.99 -11.10 -9.83
C TYR A 495 14.39 -10.74 -10.30
N VAL A 496 15.32 -11.67 -10.17
CA VAL A 496 16.75 -11.42 -10.35
C VAL A 496 17.19 -11.87 -11.74
N PHE A 497 17.90 -10.99 -12.44
CA PHE A 497 18.48 -11.24 -13.75
C PHE A 497 19.96 -10.87 -13.77
N VAL A 498 20.78 -11.76 -14.32
CA VAL A 498 22.19 -11.48 -14.57
C VAL A 498 22.29 -10.93 -16.00
N THR A 499 22.67 -9.66 -16.12
CA THR A 499 22.62 -8.93 -17.40
C THR A 499 23.57 -9.50 -18.44
N ASN A 500 24.74 -9.93 -17.97
CA ASN A 500 25.88 -10.45 -18.71
C ASN A 500 25.97 -11.99 -18.72
N SER A 501 24.85 -12.67 -18.51
CA SER A 501 24.72 -14.11 -18.78
C SER A 501 23.56 -14.37 -19.74
N ASP A 502 23.42 -15.62 -20.16
CA ASP A 502 22.24 -16.08 -20.90
C ASP A 502 21.09 -16.34 -19.94
N SER A 503 20.67 -15.31 -19.20
CA SER A 503 19.51 -15.36 -18.29
C SER A 503 18.19 -15.67 -19.00
N GLY A 504 18.21 -15.79 -20.33
CA GLY A 504 17.16 -16.38 -21.13
C GLY A 504 15.99 -15.46 -21.46
N HIS A 505 14.90 -16.09 -21.91
CA HIS A 505 13.68 -15.42 -22.37
C HIS A 505 12.50 -15.64 -21.41
N ASP A 506 12.66 -15.15 -20.20
CA ASP A 506 11.76 -15.41 -19.08
C ASP A 506 10.36 -14.79 -19.23
N THR A 507 9.42 -15.40 -18.54
CA THR A 507 8.05 -14.93 -18.38
C THR A 507 7.75 -14.68 -16.91
N ILE A 508 7.47 -13.42 -16.57
CA ILE A 508 6.91 -13.05 -15.27
C ILE A 508 5.39 -12.98 -15.38
N VAL A 509 4.68 -13.60 -14.43
CA VAL A 509 3.21 -13.62 -14.39
C VAL A 509 2.70 -12.80 -13.21
N ASN A 510 1.77 -11.88 -13.48
CA ASN A 510 1.08 -11.01 -12.52
C ASN A 510 2.00 -10.08 -11.70
N PHE A 511 3.09 -9.58 -12.30
CA PHE A 511 4.00 -8.62 -11.67
C PHE A 511 3.27 -7.38 -11.10
N ASP A 512 3.50 -7.07 -9.84
CA ASP A 512 2.95 -5.88 -9.16
C ASP A 512 3.97 -4.73 -9.17
N PHE A 513 3.78 -3.78 -10.08
CA PHE A 513 4.66 -2.61 -10.21
C PHE A 513 4.72 -1.70 -8.97
N ASP A 514 3.80 -1.83 -8.02
CA ASP A 514 3.80 -1.02 -6.80
C ASP A 514 4.66 -1.66 -5.69
N GLN A 515 4.97 -2.96 -5.79
CA GLN A 515 5.61 -3.75 -4.73
C GLN A 515 6.88 -4.45 -5.20
N ASP A 516 6.84 -5.06 -6.38
CA ASP A 516 7.87 -5.93 -6.90
C ASP A 516 9.06 -5.15 -7.47
N LYS A 517 10.19 -5.87 -7.59
CA LYS A 517 11.45 -5.36 -8.12
C LYS A 517 12.01 -6.26 -9.20
N LEU A 518 12.57 -5.61 -10.22
CA LEU A 518 13.45 -6.25 -11.19
C LEU A 518 14.88 -5.97 -10.74
N VAL A 519 15.56 -6.99 -10.27
CA VAL A 519 16.89 -6.87 -9.69
C VAL A 519 17.91 -7.30 -10.75
N PHE A 520 18.80 -6.40 -11.13
CA PHE A 520 19.84 -6.66 -12.14
C PHE A 520 21.23 -6.58 -11.53
N THR A 521 22.17 -7.36 -12.05
CA THR A 521 23.59 -7.28 -11.66
C THR A 521 24.27 -5.96 -12.02
N GLU A 522 23.71 -5.23 -12.98
CA GLU A 522 24.12 -3.86 -13.31
C GLU A 522 22.92 -3.01 -13.74
N LEU A 523 23.08 -1.68 -13.75
CA LEU A 523 21.99 -0.78 -14.14
C LEU A 523 21.70 -0.90 -15.63
N LEU A 524 20.43 -1.19 -15.98
CA LEU A 524 20.00 -1.19 -17.37
C LEU A 524 19.97 0.24 -17.92
N ASP A 525 20.92 0.51 -18.80
CA ASP A 525 21.10 1.77 -19.54
C ASP A 525 20.75 1.61 -21.02
N PHE A 526 20.08 2.61 -21.59
CA PHE A 526 19.62 2.60 -23.00
C PHE A 526 20.76 2.46 -24.01
N ASP A 527 21.88 3.15 -23.79
CA ASP A 527 22.97 3.22 -24.76
C ASP A 527 23.85 1.96 -24.67
N GLN A 528 23.97 1.38 -23.49
CA GLN A 528 24.82 0.20 -23.23
C GLN A 528 24.08 -1.12 -23.47
N HIS A 529 22.81 -1.21 -23.06
CA HIS A 529 22.08 -2.49 -23.01
C HIS A 529 21.04 -2.66 -24.13
N PHE A 530 20.97 -1.72 -25.08
CA PHE A 530 20.06 -1.81 -26.24
C PHE A 530 18.61 -2.13 -25.83
N LEU A 531 18.09 -1.41 -24.85
CA LEU A 531 16.76 -1.63 -24.27
C LEU A 531 15.66 -1.43 -25.31
N GLU A 532 14.82 -2.45 -25.49
CA GLU A 532 13.65 -2.41 -26.38
C GLU A 532 12.39 -2.88 -25.63
N TRP A 533 11.33 -2.06 -25.65
CA TRP A 533 10.03 -2.43 -25.08
C TRP A 533 8.99 -2.63 -26.19
N ASP A 534 8.49 -3.86 -26.34
CA ASP A 534 7.36 -4.20 -27.21
C ASP A 534 6.04 -4.07 -26.43
N GLN A 535 5.39 -2.91 -26.55
CA GLN A 535 4.11 -2.63 -25.87
C GLN A 535 3.01 -3.65 -26.18
N GLN A 536 2.98 -4.24 -27.38
CA GLN A 536 1.90 -5.13 -27.79
C GLN A 536 2.07 -6.53 -27.20
N LYS A 537 3.33 -6.96 -27.03
CA LYS A 537 3.66 -8.27 -26.48
C LYS A 537 4.01 -8.24 -25.00
N HIS A 538 4.17 -7.04 -24.44
CA HIS A 538 4.68 -6.80 -23.09
C HIS A 538 6.05 -7.46 -22.87
N VAL A 539 6.97 -7.24 -23.80
CA VAL A 539 8.32 -7.82 -23.75
C VAL A 539 9.35 -6.71 -23.62
N LEU A 540 10.17 -6.77 -22.56
CA LEU A 540 11.41 -6.02 -22.44
C LEU A 540 12.54 -6.88 -23.01
N SER A 541 13.29 -6.37 -23.97
CA SER A 541 14.52 -6.99 -24.47
C SER A 541 15.72 -6.12 -24.12
N PHE A 542 16.81 -6.76 -23.71
CA PHE A 542 18.05 -6.09 -23.33
C PHE A 542 19.25 -6.96 -23.63
N ARG A 543 20.45 -6.37 -23.61
CA ARG A 543 21.71 -7.04 -23.90
C ARG A 543 22.72 -6.74 -22.80
N GLY A 544 23.47 -7.76 -22.41
CA GLY A 544 24.72 -7.59 -21.67
C GLY A 544 25.93 -7.86 -22.54
N GLU A 545 27.08 -7.33 -22.13
CA GLU A 545 28.37 -7.63 -22.75
C GLU A 545 29.42 -7.95 -21.70
N GLU A 546 30.06 -9.12 -21.81
CA GLU A 546 31.20 -9.50 -20.98
C GLU A 546 32.24 -10.24 -21.81
N ASP A 547 33.52 -9.89 -21.64
CA ASP A 547 34.66 -10.47 -22.37
C ASP A 547 34.49 -10.53 -23.91
N GLY A 548 33.78 -9.56 -24.48
CA GLY A 548 33.51 -9.47 -25.91
C GLY A 548 32.42 -10.42 -26.43
N HIS A 549 31.71 -11.11 -25.53
CA HIS A 549 30.49 -11.87 -25.81
C HIS A 549 29.28 -10.98 -25.51
N THR A 550 28.27 -11.04 -26.38
CA THR A 550 27.00 -10.33 -26.21
C THR A 550 25.92 -11.34 -25.84
N TYR A 551 25.22 -11.07 -24.75
CA TYR A 551 24.10 -11.86 -24.25
C TYR A 551 22.79 -11.18 -24.62
N GLN A 552 21.77 -11.95 -24.99
CA GLN A 552 20.46 -11.43 -25.39
C GLN A 552 19.39 -11.95 -24.47
N ASN A 553 18.85 -11.07 -23.64
CA ASN A 553 17.90 -11.41 -22.61
C ASN A 553 16.56 -10.76 -22.90
N SER A 554 15.48 -11.39 -22.44
CA SER A 554 14.17 -10.74 -22.49
C SER A 554 13.24 -11.18 -21.37
N ILE A 555 12.39 -10.25 -20.93
CA ILE A 555 11.37 -10.50 -19.92
C ILE A 555 10.01 -10.24 -20.55
N THR A 556 9.17 -11.27 -20.57
CA THR A 556 7.77 -11.19 -20.98
C THR A 556 6.88 -11.03 -19.75
N PHE A 557 6.07 -9.98 -19.69
CA PHE A 557 5.12 -9.77 -18.61
C PHE A 557 3.72 -10.23 -19.01
N LYS A 558 3.14 -11.19 -18.27
CA LYS A 558 1.76 -11.66 -18.42
C LYS A 558 0.90 -11.17 -17.26
N GLY A 559 -0.36 -10.80 -17.54
CA GLY A 559 -1.30 -10.38 -16.49
C GLY A 559 -1.16 -8.93 -16.02
N ILE A 560 -0.27 -8.15 -16.62
CA ILE A 560 -0.08 -6.72 -16.30
C ILE A 560 -1.09 -5.81 -17.02
N LYS A 561 -1.17 -4.54 -16.60
CA LYS A 561 -2.02 -3.53 -17.25
C LYS A 561 -1.50 -3.22 -18.67
N SER A 562 -2.41 -2.97 -19.61
CA SER A 562 -2.06 -2.76 -21.02
C SER A 562 -1.31 -1.45 -21.32
N ASP A 563 -1.32 -0.50 -20.37
CA ASP A 563 -0.76 0.85 -20.50
C ASP A 563 0.61 1.02 -19.84
N VAL A 564 1.23 -0.06 -19.34
CA VAL A 564 2.59 -0.05 -18.78
C VAL A 564 3.60 0.41 -19.82
N THR A 565 4.45 1.37 -19.45
CA THR A 565 5.50 1.92 -20.32
C THR A 565 6.89 1.43 -19.91
N LEU A 566 7.90 1.62 -20.78
CA LEU A 566 9.30 1.34 -20.44
C LEU A 566 9.77 2.14 -19.21
N ASP A 567 9.35 3.40 -19.06
CA ASP A 567 9.67 4.20 -17.88
C ASP A 567 9.11 3.57 -16.59
N ASP A 568 7.95 2.92 -16.64
CA ASP A 568 7.39 2.25 -15.46
C ASP A 568 8.17 1.00 -15.09
N ILE A 569 8.65 0.25 -16.10
CA ILE A 569 9.55 -0.90 -15.90
C ILE A 569 10.90 -0.46 -15.32
N LEU A 570 11.47 0.62 -15.84
CA LEU A 570 12.77 1.13 -15.37
C LEU A 570 12.68 1.77 -13.97
N LYS A 571 11.50 2.17 -13.49
CA LYS A 571 11.31 2.66 -12.11
C LYS A 571 11.35 1.57 -11.06
N VAL A 572 10.99 0.33 -11.43
CA VAL A 572 10.99 -0.82 -10.53
C VAL A 572 12.31 -1.58 -10.56
N GLN A 573 13.25 -1.17 -11.40
CA GLN A 573 14.58 -1.78 -11.42
C GLN A 573 15.37 -1.46 -10.14
N GLU A 574 16.21 -2.40 -9.73
CA GLU A 574 17.18 -2.28 -8.64
C GLU A 574 18.50 -2.91 -9.10
N ILE A 575 19.63 -2.35 -8.66
CA ILE A 575 20.96 -2.87 -8.98
C ILE A 575 21.45 -3.66 -7.77
N LEU A 576 21.97 -4.86 -8.00
CA LEU A 576 22.77 -5.59 -7.02
C LEU A 576 24.06 -4.82 -6.73
N GLY A 577 24.15 -4.26 -5.53
CA GLY A 577 25.19 -3.34 -5.10
C GLY A 577 26.56 -3.96 -4.91
#